data_AF-A0A6I1K9G7-F1
#
_entry.id   AF-A0A6I1K9G7-F1
#
_cell.length_a   1.000
_cell.length_b   1.000
_cell.length_c   1.000
_cell.angle_alpha   90.00
_cell.angle_beta   90.00
_cell.angle_gamma   90.00
#
_symmetry.space_group_name_H-M   'P 1'
#
loop_
_entity.id
_entity.type
_entity.pdbx_description
1 polymer ?
#
loop_
_entity_poly.entity_id
_entity_poly.type
_entity_poly.pdbx_seq_one_letter_code
_entity_poly.pdbx_strand_id
1 'polypeptide(L)'
;MSNPQPRVPLASWWAIWFAMQSGLFVFYFVLGNQPAGSAQANPAMLGVGVMQVVVSAFVRWGLLPRMTDAQKAFPMFVVGLALAEGACFSGIFLAPAYKQELFFASILGVAQFVPLFAAKFYEPPRR
;
A
#
# COMPACT_ATOMS: atom_id res chain seq x y z
N MET A 1 -20.87 10.46 -28.48
CA MET A 1 -20.95 9.18 -27.74
C MET A 1 -20.29 9.36 -26.39
N SER A 2 -21.06 9.68 -25.35
CA SER A 2 -20.54 9.76 -23.98
C SER A 2 -20.29 8.35 -23.48
N ASN A 3 -19.04 7.89 -23.56
CA ASN A 3 -18.63 6.61 -22.99
C ASN A 3 -19.03 6.61 -21.50
N PRO A 4 -19.88 5.69 -21.01
CA PRO A 4 -20.20 5.64 -19.60
C PRO A 4 -18.90 5.35 -18.86
N GLN A 5 -18.38 6.37 -18.18
CA GLN A 5 -17.18 6.29 -17.34
C GLN A 5 -17.30 5.04 -16.46
N PRO A 6 -16.38 4.05 -16.57
CA PRO A 6 -16.40 2.88 -15.71
C PRO A 6 -16.39 3.31 -14.23
N ARG A 7 -17.54 3.15 -13.57
CA ARG A 7 -17.71 3.48 -12.16
C ARG A 7 -17.07 2.37 -11.35
N VAL A 8 -16.02 2.69 -10.58
CA VAL A 8 -15.40 1.72 -9.68
C VAL A 8 -16.28 1.59 -8.44
N PRO A 9 -16.90 0.43 -8.16
CA PRO A 9 -17.74 0.25 -6.99
C PRO A 9 -16.93 0.43 -5.69
N LEU A 10 -17.53 1.03 -4.66
CA LEU A 10 -16.90 1.16 -3.33
C LEU A 10 -16.39 -0.19 -2.78
N ALA A 11 -17.10 -1.27 -3.09
CA ALA A 11 -16.70 -2.63 -2.74
C ALA A 11 -15.32 -3.01 -3.30
N SER A 12 -14.96 -2.56 -4.51
CA SER A 12 -13.65 -2.85 -5.12
C SER A 12 -12.50 -2.18 -4.38
N TRP A 13 -12.71 -0.98 -3.85
CA TRP A 13 -11.71 -0.28 -3.02
C TRP A 13 -11.42 -1.04 -1.73
N TRP A 14 -12.47 -1.48 -1.05
CA TRP A 14 -12.36 -2.31 0.14
C TRP A 14 -11.75 -3.68 -0.16
N ALA A 15 -12.17 -4.32 -1.25
CA ALA A 15 -11.65 -5.63 -1.65
C ALA A 15 -10.14 -5.58 -1.92
N ILE A 16 -9.66 -4.57 -2.66
CA ILE A 16 -8.22 -4.42 -2.91
C ILE A 16 -7.47 -4.10 -1.62
N TRP A 17 -7.99 -3.20 -0.78
CA TRP A 17 -7.34 -2.86 0.47
C TRP A 17 -7.17 -4.08 1.37
N PHE A 18 -8.22 -4.87 1.54
CA PHE A 18 -8.16 -6.12 2.31
C PHE A 18 -7.24 -7.17 1.66
N ALA A 19 -7.26 -7.30 0.33
CA ALA A 19 -6.41 -8.23 -0.40
C ALA A 19 -4.91 -7.89 -0.25
N MET A 20 -4.55 -6.60 -0.36
CA MET A 20 -3.17 -6.14 -0.15
C MET A 20 -2.76 -6.31 1.31
N GLN A 21 -3.65 -5.98 2.26
CA GLN A 21 -3.36 -6.14 3.68
C GLN A 21 -3.17 -7.61 4.06
N SER A 22 -3.98 -8.53 3.55
CA SER A 22 -3.82 -9.96 3.80
C SER A 22 -2.59 -10.53 3.11
N GLY A 23 -2.28 -10.09 1.87
CA GLY A 23 -1.05 -10.41 1.16
C GLY A 23 0.19 -10.09 1.98
N LEU A 24 0.25 -8.88 2.54
CA LEU A 24 1.34 -8.46 3.44
C LEU A 24 1.56 -9.43 4.61
N PHE A 25 0.51 -9.86 5.28
CA PHE A 25 0.61 -10.82 6.39
C PHE A 25 1.10 -12.18 5.89
N VAL A 26 0.55 -12.68 4.78
CA VAL A 26 0.99 -13.96 4.19
C VAL A 26 2.48 -13.90 3.85
N PHE A 27 2.94 -12.83 3.19
CA PHE A 27 4.35 -12.68 2.85
C PHE A 27 5.23 -12.65 4.10
N TYR A 28 4.86 -11.90 5.13
CA TYR A 28 5.65 -11.85 6.36
C TYR A 28 5.70 -13.19 7.11
N PHE A 29 4.57 -13.90 7.22
CA PHE A 29 4.54 -15.18 7.96
C PHE A 29 5.19 -16.33 7.17
N VAL A 30 5.07 -16.33 5.84
CA VAL A 30 5.65 -17.38 4.99
C VAL A 30 7.14 -17.13 4.74
N LEU A 31 7.54 -15.90 4.43
CA LEU A 31 8.91 -15.55 4.04
C LEU A 31 9.72 -14.92 5.19
N GLY A 32 9.08 -14.16 6.07
CA GLY A 32 9.75 -13.43 7.16
C GLY A 32 10.18 -14.30 8.35
N ASN A 33 9.73 -15.56 8.40
CA ASN A 33 10.09 -16.50 9.47
C ASN A 33 11.46 -17.17 9.26
N GLN A 34 12.20 -16.78 8.22
CA GLN A 34 13.58 -17.24 8.06
C GLN A 34 14.46 -16.67 9.18
N PRO A 35 15.37 -17.48 9.75
CA PRO A 35 16.32 -16.99 10.73
C PRO A 35 17.12 -15.87 10.08
N ALA A 36 17.06 -14.69 10.68
CA ALA A 36 18.03 -13.66 10.37
C ALA A 36 19.36 -14.28 10.77
N GLY A 37 20.14 -14.75 9.80
CA GLY A 37 21.52 -15.15 10.04
C GLY A 37 22.29 -13.96 10.62
N SER A 38 23.60 -14.06 10.76
CA SER A 38 24.48 -12.93 11.12
C SER A 38 24.53 -11.83 10.05
N ALA A 39 23.39 -11.50 9.42
CA ALA A 39 23.18 -10.43 8.48
C ALA A 39 23.54 -9.12 9.16
N GLN A 40 24.64 -8.55 8.69
CA GLN A 40 25.17 -7.30 9.19
C GLN A 40 24.16 -6.19 8.91
N ALA A 41 23.80 -5.45 9.95
CA ALA A 41 22.86 -4.34 9.84
C ALA A 41 23.43 -3.25 8.91
N ASN A 42 22.87 -3.11 7.71
CA ASN A 42 23.25 -2.08 6.77
C ASN A 42 22.19 -0.97 6.72
N PRO A 43 22.46 0.23 7.28
CA PRO A 43 21.51 1.33 7.32
C PRO A 43 21.13 1.86 5.92
N ALA A 44 21.99 1.67 4.91
CA ALA A 44 21.65 2.07 3.54
C ALA A 44 20.49 1.23 2.97
N MET A 45 20.42 -0.06 3.33
CA MET A 45 19.35 -0.95 2.88
C MET A 45 18.03 -0.66 3.60
N LEU A 46 18.08 -0.25 4.88
CA LEU A 46 16.94 0.29 5.60
C LEU A 46 16.39 1.55 4.89
N GLY A 47 17.27 2.42 4.40
CA GLY A 47 16.90 3.63 3.67
C GLY A 47 16.01 3.37 2.45
N VAL A 48 16.21 2.25 1.74
CA VAL A 48 15.39 1.87 0.57
C VAL A 48 13.95 1.57 0.98
N GLY A 49 13.75 0.76 2.03
CA GLY A 49 12.42 0.43 2.53
C GLY A 49 11.70 1.66 3.11
N VAL A 50 12.42 2.48 3.88
CA VAL A 50 11.88 3.74 4.41
C VAL A 50 11.48 4.69 3.29
N MET A 51 12.31 4.83 2.25
CA MET A 51 11.99 5.65 1.08
C MET A 51 10.69 5.19 0.41
N GLN A 52 10.47 3.88 0.26
CA GLN A 52 9.24 3.34 -0.33
C GLN A 52 7.99 3.69 0.48
N VAL A 53 8.05 3.60 1.82
CA VAL A 53 6.93 4.01 2.69
C VAL A 53 6.69 5.52 2.62
N VAL A 54 7.75 6.33 2.59
CA VAL A 54 7.64 7.79 2.46
C VAL A 54 7.03 8.18 1.11
N VAL A 55 7.46 7.54 0.01
CA VAL A 55 6.87 7.78 -1.32
C VAL A 55 5.40 7.35 -1.33
N SER A 56 5.05 6.22 -0.71
CA SER A 56 3.67 5.79 -0.55
C SER A 56 2.82 6.82 0.22
N ALA A 57 3.33 7.37 1.33
CA ALA A 57 2.67 8.45 2.06
C ALA A 57 2.52 9.72 1.19
N PHE A 58 3.53 10.07 0.40
CA PHE A 58 3.45 11.21 -0.52
C PHE A 58 2.38 11.01 -1.60
N VAL A 59 2.22 9.78 -2.12
CA VAL A 59 1.11 9.44 -3.02
C VAL A 59 -0.23 9.70 -2.33
N ARG A 60 -0.35 9.32 -1.06
CA ARG A 60 -1.59 9.46 -0.29
C ARG A 60 -2.00 10.91 -0.03
N TRP A 61 -1.06 11.72 0.44
CA TRP A 61 -1.29 13.07 0.91
C TRP A 61 -1.07 14.14 -0.17
N GLY A 62 -0.22 13.88 -1.16
CA GLY A 62 0.13 14.82 -2.22
C GLY A 62 -0.65 14.62 -3.50
N LEU A 63 -0.79 13.36 -3.97
CA LEU A 63 -1.41 13.04 -5.26
C LEU A 63 -2.90 12.75 -5.14
N LEU A 64 -3.31 11.86 -4.23
CA LEU A 64 -4.71 11.45 -4.10
C LEU A 64 -5.71 12.62 -3.88
N PRO A 65 -5.46 13.60 -2.99
CA PRO A 65 -6.42 14.70 -2.78
C PRO A 65 -6.50 15.67 -3.95
N ARG A 66 -5.53 15.65 -4.87
CA ARG A 66 -5.56 16.47 -6.09
C ARG A 66 -6.36 15.82 -7.23
N MET A 67 -6.73 14.55 -7.09
CA MET A 67 -7.48 13.83 -8.12
C MET A 67 -8.98 14.00 -7.93
N THR A 68 -9.64 14.56 -8.95
CA THR A 68 -11.10 14.72 -9.02
C THR A 68 -11.81 13.54 -9.70
N ASP A 69 -11.05 12.67 -10.38
CA ASP A 69 -11.59 11.56 -11.16
C ASP A 69 -11.31 10.21 -10.48
N ALA A 70 -12.38 9.47 -10.18
CA ALA A 70 -12.31 8.15 -9.55
C ALA A 70 -11.51 7.14 -10.41
N GLN A 71 -11.54 7.28 -11.73
CA GLN A 71 -10.83 6.38 -12.65
C GLN A 71 -9.31 6.52 -12.54
N LYS A 72 -8.82 7.69 -12.16
CA LYS A 72 -7.39 7.98 -11.98
C LYS A 72 -6.96 7.77 -10.53
N ALA A 73 -7.85 8.05 -9.59
CA ALA A 73 -7.60 7.86 -8.16
C ALA A 73 -7.43 6.38 -7.78
N PHE A 74 -8.18 5.47 -8.42
CA PHE A 74 -8.13 4.04 -8.10
C PHE A 74 -6.79 3.38 -8.46
N PRO A 75 -6.24 3.51 -9.69
CA PRO A 75 -4.90 3.01 -9.97
C PRO A 75 -3.83 3.64 -9.06
N MET A 76 -3.92 4.94 -8.79
CA MET A 76 -2.96 5.62 -7.90
C MET A 76 -3.02 5.08 -6.47
N PHE A 77 -4.21 4.73 -5.99
CA PHE A 77 -4.42 4.04 -4.74
C PHE A 77 -3.73 2.68 -4.70
N VAL A 78 -3.89 1.87 -5.75
CA VAL A 78 -3.21 0.56 -5.88
C VAL A 78 -1.69 0.74 -5.89
N VAL A 79 -1.18 1.74 -6.62
CA VAL A 79 0.26 2.04 -6.66
C VAL A 79 0.78 2.44 -5.28
N GLY A 80 0.03 3.27 -4.54
CA GLY A 80 0.38 3.65 -3.17
C GLY A 80 0.45 2.44 -2.22
N LEU A 81 -0.52 1.52 -2.33
CA LEU A 81 -0.52 0.26 -1.58
C LEU A 81 0.67 -0.63 -1.94
N ALA A 82 0.93 -0.82 -3.24
CA ALA A 82 2.06 -1.63 -3.72
C ALA A 82 3.41 -1.07 -3.27
N LEU A 83 3.56 0.26 -3.20
CA LEU A 83 4.76 0.92 -2.66
C LEU A 83 4.92 0.65 -1.16
N ALA A 84 3.83 0.70 -0.38
CA ALA A 84 3.87 0.37 1.04
C ALA A 84 4.22 -1.10 1.26
N GLU A 85 3.66 -2.02 0.47
CA GLU A 85 3.93 -3.45 0.53
C GLU A 85 5.37 -3.78 0.08
N GLY A 86 5.88 -3.07 -0.94
CA GLY A 86 7.27 -3.18 -1.40
C GLY A 86 8.29 -2.97 -0.28
N ALA A 87 7.99 -2.11 0.69
CA ALA A 87 8.87 -1.89 1.84
C ALA A 87 9.00 -3.15 2.72
N CYS A 88 7.95 -3.95 2.85
CA CYS A 88 7.98 -5.23 3.55
C CYS A 88 8.87 -6.23 2.79
N PHE A 89 8.72 -6.30 1.47
CA PHE A 89 9.61 -7.09 0.62
C PHE A 89 11.08 -6.66 0.78
N SER A 90 11.34 -5.35 0.85
CA SER A 90 12.69 -4.85 1.08
C SER A 90 13.24 -5.26 2.45
N GLY A 91 12.39 -5.31 3.48
CA GLY A 91 12.77 -5.78 4.82
C GLY A 91 13.02 -7.28 4.89
N ILE A 92 12.28 -8.08 4.12
CA ILE A 92 12.47 -9.53 4.07
C ILE A 92 13.73 -9.89 3.29
N PHE A 93 13.96 -9.27 2.13
CA PHE A 93 15.02 -9.68 1.20
C PHE A 93 16.32 -8.86 1.30
N LEU A 94 16.24 -7.53 1.46
CA LEU A 94 17.43 -6.67 1.49
C LEU A 94 17.94 -6.39 2.90
N ALA A 95 17.02 -6.17 3.86
CA ALA A 95 17.37 -5.73 5.20
C ALA A 95 16.76 -6.63 6.30
N PRO A 96 17.10 -7.94 6.34
CA PRO A 96 16.51 -8.88 7.30
C PRO A 96 16.74 -8.51 8.77
N ALA A 97 17.80 -7.74 9.06
CA ALA A 97 18.07 -7.17 10.38
C ALA A 97 16.98 -6.17 10.85
N TYR A 98 16.29 -5.52 9.91
CA TYR A 98 15.24 -4.52 10.16
C TYR A 98 13.86 -5.01 9.69
N LYS A 99 13.69 -6.32 9.49
CA LYS A 99 12.46 -6.91 8.93
C LYS A 99 11.20 -6.48 9.67
N GLN A 100 11.27 -6.38 11.00
CA GLN A 100 10.13 -6.10 11.86
C GLN A 100 9.73 -4.62 11.78
N GLU A 101 10.71 -3.71 11.79
CA GLU A 101 10.49 -2.27 11.61
C GLU A 101 9.87 -1.96 10.25
N LEU A 102 10.42 -2.55 9.18
CA LEU A 102 9.90 -2.37 7.83
C LEU A 102 8.53 -3.02 7.63
N PHE A 103 8.26 -4.16 8.29
CA PHE A 103 6.93 -4.76 8.31
C PHE A 103 5.90 -3.85 8.99
N PHE A 104 6.20 -3.30 10.17
CA PHE A 104 5.31 -2.35 10.83
C PHE A 104 5.13 -1.07 10.00
N ALA A 105 6.19 -0.56 9.40
CA ALA A 105 6.11 0.59 8.50
C ALA A 105 5.21 0.32 7.29
N SER A 106 5.25 -0.89 6.72
CA SER A 106 4.34 -1.31 5.65
C SER A 106 2.89 -1.45 6.13
N ILE A 107 2.64 -2.02 7.32
CA ILE A 107 1.28 -2.09 7.88
C ILE A 107 0.72 -0.67 8.03
N LEU A 108 1.47 0.24 8.64
CA LEU A 108 1.06 1.64 8.79
C LEU A 108 0.88 2.30 7.43
N GLY A 109 1.76 2.00 6.48
CA GLY A 109 1.73 2.45 5.10
C GLY A 109 0.49 1.99 4.33
N VAL A 110 -0.02 0.79 4.57
CA VAL A 110 -1.28 0.29 4.00
C VAL A 110 -2.49 0.85 4.76
N ALA A 111 -2.38 0.97 6.08
CA ALA A 111 -3.44 1.50 6.94
C ALA A 111 -3.77 2.98 6.66
N GLN A 112 -2.81 3.82 6.29
CA GLN A 112 -3.11 5.21 5.87
C GLN A 112 -3.94 5.28 4.57
N PHE A 113 -3.99 4.18 3.79
CA PHE A 113 -4.83 4.03 2.61
C PHE A 113 -6.18 3.37 2.95
N VAL A 114 -6.68 3.42 4.20
CA VAL A 114 -8.06 2.98 4.46
C VAL A 114 -9.02 3.78 3.57
N PRO A 115 -9.91 3.11 2.82
CA PRO A 115 -10.73 3.74 1.78
C PRO A 115 -11.91 4.58 2.33
N LEU A 116 -11.75 5.25 3.48
CA LEU A 116 -12.76 6.16 4.04
C LEU A 116 -13.13 7.32 3.08
N PHE A 117 -12.18 7.70 2.22
CA PHE A 117 -12.34 8.76 1.22
C PHE A 117 -13.11 8.29 -0.02
N ALA A 118 -13.19 6.98 -0.25
CA ALA A 118 -13.90 6.40 -1.40
C ALA A 118 -15.42 6.65 -1.32
N ALA A 119 -15.96 6.92 -0.11
CA ALA A 119 -17.34 7.34 0.08
C ALA A 119 -17.69 8.65 -0.64
N LYS A 120 -16.72 9.55 -0.90
CA LYS A 120 -16.94 10.77 -1.70
C LYS A 120 -17.14 10.50 -3.19
N PHE A 121 -16.67 9.35 -3.68
CA PHE A 121 -16.78 8.94 -5.08
C PHE A 121 -17.97 8.00 -5.33
N TYR A 122 -18.76 7.73 -4.28
CA TYR A 122 -19.97 6.90 -4.34
C TYR A 122 -21.20 7.80 -4.50
N GLU A 123 -21.80 7.82 -5.70
CA GLU A 123 -23.21 8.23 -5.83
C GLU A 123 -24.10 7.03 -5.48
N PRO A 124 -25.05 7.18 -4.53
CA PRO A 124 -25.99 6.10 -4.24
C PRO A 124 -26.81 5.77 -5.49
N PRO A 125 -27.19 4.50 -5.70
CA PRO A 125 -28.09 4.15 -6.78
C PRO A 125 -29.37 4.97 -6.64
N ARG A 126 -29.72 5.74 -7.68
CA ARG A 126 -31.03 6.40 -7.73
C ARG A 126 -32.08 5.31 -8.00
N ARG A 127 -32.68 4.85 -6.90
CA ARG A 127 -33.83 3.94 -6.80
C ARG A 127 -33.54 2.47 -7.11
#